data_AF-A0A7L1TEZ5-F1
#
_entry.id   AF-A0A7L1TEZ5-F1
#
_cell.length_a   1.000
_cell.length_b   1.000
_cell.length_c   1.000
_cell.angle_alpha   90.00
_cell.angle_beta   90.00
_cell.angle_gamma   90.00
#
_symmetry.space_group_name_H-M   'P 1'
#
loop_
_entity.id
_entity.type
_entity.pdbx_description
1 polymer ?
#
loop_
_entity_poly.entity_id
_entity_poly.type
_entity_poly.pdbx_seq_one_letter_code
_entity_poly.pdbx_strand_id
1 'polypeptide(L)'
;IEQFTLNFTITNLRFTTDLGTPNSAKFNSTEKIMQHYIDPLLQKSSIGPYFTGCKVTGFRSGRDRDDTGIDAVCSYKNNVSLARFDREKVYHELSTMTNGVTKLGHYSLEKNSLYING
;
A
#
# COMPACT_ATOMS: atom_id res chain seq x y z
N ILE A 1 9.83 -5.87 16.12
CA ILE A 1 9.02 -5.63 14.90
C ILE A 1 9.19 -4.17 14.58
N GLU A 2 9.48 -3.84 13.33
CA GLU A 2 9.54 -2.46 12.84
C GLU A 2 8.44 -2.23 11.82
N GLN A 3 8.14 -0.96 11.57
CA GLN A 3 7.04 -0.53 10.72
C GLN A 3 7.49 0.52 9.72
N PHE A 4 6.86 0.51 8.56
CA PHE A 4 6.95 1.58 7.58
C PHE A 4 5.54 1.87 7.03
N THR A 5 5.33 3.09 6.55
CA THR A 5 4.09 3.48 5.88
C THR A 5 4.23 3.28 4.37
N LEU A 6 3.13 2.86 3.75
CA LEU A 6 2.95 2.77 2.32
C LEU A 6 1.71 3.57 1.96
N ASN A 7 1.85 4.52 1.07
CA ASN A 7 0.74 5.34 0.57
C ASN A 7 0.73 5.31 -0.96
N PHE A 8 -0.44 5.30 -1.57
CA PHE A 8 -0.64 5.44 -3.01
C PHE A 8 -2.08 5.86 -3.32
N THR A 9 -2.36 6.27 -4.54
CA THR A 9 -3.70 6.66 -4.99
C THR A 9 -4.17 5.74 -6.11
N ILE A 10 -5.38 5.22 -5.98
CA ILE A 10 -6.09 4.49 -7.04
C ILE A 10 -7.01 5.48 -7.77
N THR A 11 -6.98 5.51 -9.10
CA THR A 11 -7.73 6.46 -9.94
C THR A 11 -9.05 5.91 -10.48
N ASN A 12 -9.33 4.63 -10.24
CA ASN A 12 -10.58 3.97 -10.64
C ASN A 12 -11.29 3.32 -9.44
N LEU A 13 -11.15 3.94 -8.26
CA LEU A 13 -11.86 3.58 -7.04
C LEU A 13 -12.44 4.85 -6.44
N ARG A 14 -13.72 5.07 -6.65
CA ARG A 14 -14.40 6.26 -6.15
C ARG A 14 -14.51 6.28 -4.63
N PHE A 15 -14.06 7.38 -4.03
CA PHE A 15 -14.25 7.63 -2.61
C PHE A 15 -15.72 7.84 -2.27
N THR A 16 -16.16 7.28 -1.15
CA THR A 16 -17.53 7.43 -0.62
C THR A 16 -17.49 7.56 0.90
N THR A 17 -18.52 8.16 1.50
CA THR A 17 -18.62 8.31 2.96
C THR A 17 -18.42 6.99 3.71
N ASP A 18 -19.03 5.90 3.24
CA ASP A 18 -18.82 4.57 3.86
C ASP A 18 -17.36 4.12 3.80
N LEU A 19 -16.66 4.42 2.70
CA LEU A 19 -15.25 4.06 2.54
C LEU A 19 -14.35 4.91 3.45
N GLY A 20 -14.75 6.17 3.71
CA GLY A 20 -14.11 7.04 4.69
C GLY A 20 -14.50 6.76 6.14
N THR A 21 -15.46 5.87 6.40
CA THR A 21 -15.93 5.53 7.75
C THR A 21 -15.25 4.24 8.20
N PRO A 22 -14.31 4.29 9.17
CA PRO A 22 -13.65 3.10 9.68
C PRO A 22 -14.65 2.04 10.14
N ASN A 23 -14.34 0.77 9.91
CA ASN A 23 -15.16 -0.39 10.27
C ASN A 23 -16.52 -0.51 9.56
N SER A 24 -16.86 0.38 8.61
CA SER A 24 -18.04 0.16 7.75
C SER A 24 -17.89 -1.12 6.92
N ALA A 25 -19.00 -1.67 6.42
CA ALA A 25 -18.94 -2.84 5.54
C ALA A 25 -18.07 -2.59 4.29
N LYS A 26 -18.16 -1.38 3.71
CA LYS A 26 -17.37 -1.00 2.53
C LYS A 26 -15.89 -0.77 2.88
N PHE A 27 -15.59 -0.19 4.04
CA PHE A 27 -14.22 -0.07 4.53
C PHE A 27 -13.58 -1.45 4.70
N ASN A 28 -14.21 -2.33 5.48
CA ASN A 28 -13.64 -3.64 5.82
C ASN A 28 -13.46 -4.55 4.59
N SER A 29 -14.41 -4.50 3.65
CA SER A 29 -14.28 -5.24 2.38
C SER A 29 -13.15 -4.69 1.53
N THR A 30 -13.04 -3.36 1.40
CA THR A 30 -11.99 -2.73 0.59
C THR A 30 -10.61 -2.89 1.24
N GLU A 31 -10.50 -2.82 2.56
CA GLU A 31 -9.26 -3.09 3.33
C GLU A 31 -8.71 -4.47 2.97
N LYS A 32 -9.55 -5.51 3.05
CA LYS A 32 -9.15 -6.89 2.71
C LYS A 32 -8.71 -7.04 1.26
N ILE A 33 -9.41 -6.39 0.33
CA ILE A 33 -9.03 -6.38 -1.08
C ILE A 33 -7.66 -5.71 -1.26
N MET A 34 -7.44 -4.56 -0.63
CA MET A 34 -6.16 -3.86 -0.72
C MET A 34 -5.01 -4.67 -0.11
N GLN A 35 -5.23 -5.30 1.05
CA GLN A 35 -4.25 -6.21 1.65
C GLN A 35 -3.88 -7.36 0.70
N HIS A 36 -4.87 -7.95 0.01
CA HIS A 36 -4.64 -9.00 -0.99
C HIS A 36 -3.74 -8.54 -2.15
N TYR A 37 -3.74 -7.25 -2.48
CA TYR A 37 -2.84 -6.70 -3.50
C TYR A 37 -1.48 -6.27 -2.95
N ILE A 38 -1.43 -5.69 -1.75
CA ILE A 38 -0.21 -5.12 -1.17
C ILE A 38 0.71 -6.20 -0.64
N ASP A 39 0.17 -7.16 0.13
CA ASP A 39 0.99 -8.16 0.81
C ASP A 39 1.84 -9.00 -0.16
N PRO A 40 1.31 -9.50 -1.30
CA PRO A 40 2.12 -10.24 -2.26
C PRO A 40 3.25 -9.43 -2.89
N LEU A 41 3.09 -8.11 -3.04
CA LEU A 41 4.16 -7.26 -3.57
C LEU A 41 5.33 -7.20 -2.59
N LEU A 42 5.04 -6.98 -1.31
CA LEU A 42 6.08 -6.91 -0.29
C LEU A 42 6.70 -8.28 0.00
N GLN A 43 5.93 -9.37 -0.07
CA GLN A 43 6.47 -10.72 0.00
C GLN A 43 7.46 -11.05 -1.13
N LYS A 44 7.27 -10.46 -2.32
CA LYS A 44 8.18 -10.62 -3.47
C LYS A 44 9.35 -9.63 -3.48
N SER A 45 9.28 -8.59 -2.65
CA SER A 45 10.34 -7.58 -2.52
C SER A 45 11.51 -8.09 -1.68
N SER A 46 12.57 -7.29 -1.59
CA SER A 46 13.74 -7.60 -0.77
C SER A 46 13.43 -7.74 0.73
N ILE A 47 12.32 -7.19 1.22
CA ILE A 47 11.90 -7.35 2.62
C ILE A 47 11.08 -8.63 2.87
N GLY A 48 10.68 -9.33 1.81
CA GLY A 48 9.78 -10.49 1.85
C GLY A 48 10.11 -11.55 2.91
N PRO A 49 11.37 -11.98 3.09
CA PRO A 49 11.75 -12.96 4.11
C PRO A 49 11.44 -12.55 5.55
N TYR A 50 11.25 -11.25 5.82
CA TYR A 50 11.01 -10.69 7.15
C TYR A 50 9.65 -10.00 7.26
N PHE A 51 8.97 -9.79 6.14
CA PHE A 51 7.66 -9.14 6.08
C PHE A 51 6.61 -9.95 6.86
N THR A 52 5.81 -9.25 7.66
CA THR A 52 4.76 -9.88 8.48
C THR A 52 3.34 -9.51 8.08
N GLY A 53 3.16 -8.54 7.18
CA GLY A 53 1.85 -8.09 6.71
C GLY A 53 1.68 -6.57 6.74
N CYS A 54 0.71 -6.09 5.95
CA CYS A 54 0.24 -4.71 6.02
C CYS A 54 -1.17 -4.62 6.59
N LYS A 55 -1.47 -3.47 7.18
CA LYS A 55 -2.82 -3.05 7.54
C LYS A 55 -3.14 -1.75 6.82
N VAL A 56 -4.25 -1.69 6.10
CA VAL A 56 -4.75 -0.43 5.57
C VAL A 56 -5.37 0.35 6.74
N THR A 57 -4.81 1.51 7.04
CA THR A 57 -5.24 2.35 8.15
C THR A 57 -6.30 3.36 7.74
N GLY A 58 -6.42 3.66 6.44
CA GLY A 58 -7.40 4.61 5.96
C GLY A 58 -7.56 4.66 4.45
N PHE A 59 -8.71 5.21 4.05
CA PHE A 59 -9.00 5.64 2.69
C PHE A 59 -9.24 7.14 2.72
N ARG A 60 -8.63 7.87 1.78
CA ARG A 60 -8.75 9.32 1.67
C ARG A 60 -9.38 9.71 0.34
N SER A 61 -10.14 10.80 0.33
CA SER A 61 -10.56 11.42 -0.93
C SER A 61 -9.31 11.81 -1.73
N GLY A 62 -9.26 11.43 -3.00
CA GLY A 62 -8.22 11.91 -3.91
C GLY A 62 -8.54 13.29 -4.50
N ARG A 63 -7.79 13.65 -5.55
CA ARG A 63 -7.98 14.94 -6.25
C ARG A 63 -9.20 14.89 -7.14
N ASP A 64 -9.33 13.81 -7.91
CA ASP A 64 -10.48 13.58 -8.76
C ASP A 64 -11.56 12.75 -8.04
N ARG A 65 -12.80 12.86 -8.53
CA ARG A 65 -13.97 12.20 -7.93
C ARG A 65 -13.82 10.68 -7.83
N ASP A 66 -13.12 10.09 -8.79
CA ASP A 66 -12.92 8.64 -8.90
C ASP A 66 -11.60 8.18 -8.26
N ASP A 67 -10.87 9.10 -7.61
CA ASP A 67 -9.64 8.81 -6.90
C ASP A 67 -9.91 8.45 -5.43
N THR A 68 -9.18 7.45 -4.95
CA THR A 68 -9.06 7.14 -3.52
C THR A 68 -7.60 6.96 -3.14
N GLY A 69 -7.14 7.75 -2.17
CA GLY A 69 -5.85 7.55 -1.52
C GLY A 69 -5.93 6.39 -0.53
N ILE A 70 -4.92 5.54 -0.53
CA ILE A 70 -4.74 4.39 0.35
C ILE A 70 -3.62 4.70 1.32
N ASP A 71 -3.87 4.54 2.62
CA ASP A 71 -2.85 4.61 3.65
C ASP A 71 -2.70 3.24 4.30
N ALA A 72 -1.48 2.70 4.31
CA ALA A 72 -1.18 1.41 4.92
C ALA A 72 0.07 1.49 5.81
N VAL A 73 0.06 0.69 6.87
CA VAL A 73 1.21 0.45 7.74
C VAL A 73 1.62 -1.01 7.58
N CYS A 74 2.88 -1.20 7.22
CA CYS A 74 3.46 -2.50 6.91
C CYS A 74 4.51 -2.85 7.96
N SER A 75 4.49 -4.09 8.42
CA SER A 75 5.36 -4.56 9.50
C SER A 75 6.34 -5.62 9.00
N TYR A 76 7.52 -5.65 9.60
CA TYR A 76 8.54 -6.67 9.35
C TYR A 76 9.34 -6.99 10.63
N LYS A 77 9.92 -8.19 10.67
CA LYS A 77 10.81 -8.60 11.76
C LYS A 77 12.15 -7.90 11.59
N ASN A 78 12.50 -7.03 12.54
CA ASN A 78 13.86 -6.51 12.64
C ASN A 78 14.79 -7.67 12.99
N ASN A 79 15.76 -7.93 12.13
CA ASN A 79 16.91 -8.78 12.42
C ASN A 79 18.13 -7.85 12.51
N VAL A 80 18.82 -7.87 13.65
CA VAL A 80 20.00 -7.03 13.93
C VAL A 80 21.09 -7.18 12.86
N SER A 81 21.08 -8.30 12.12
CA SER A 81 22.01 -8.61 11.04
C SER A 81 21.59 -8.14 9.63
N LEU A 82 20.42 -7.50 9.47
CA LEU A 82 19.98 -6.98 8.18
C LEU A 82 20.60 -5.61 7.90
N ALA A 83 20.94 -5.37 6.62
CA ALA A 83 21.07 -4.01 6.13
C ALA A 83 19.78 -3.24 6.51
N ARG A 84 19.95 -2.03 7.06
CA ARG A 84 18.84 -1.15 7.45
C ARG A 84 17.78 -1.10 6.34
N PHE A 85 16.50 -0.97 6.73
CA PHE A 85 15.40 -0.78 5.79
C PHE A 85 15.75 0.29 4.75
N ASP A 86 15.78 -0.13 3.50
CA ASP A 86 16.13 0.72 2.37
C ASP A 86 14.84 1.14 1.66
N ARG A 87 14.34 2.31 2.05
CA ARG A 87 13.15 2.93 1.50
C ARG A 87 13.19 3.04 -0.03
N GLU A 88 14.34 3.44 -0.59
CA GLU A 88 14.48 3.69 -2.03
C GLU A 88 14.45 2.37 -2.79
N LYS A 89 15.13 1.34 -2.27
CA LYS A 89 15.07 0.00 -2.85
C LYS A 89 13.65 -0.55 -2.87
N VAL A 90 12.93 -0.49 -1.75
CA VAL A 90 11.53 -0.97 -1.69
C VAL A 90 10.64 -0.16 -2.64
N TYR A 91 10.84 1.15 -2.74
CA TYR A 91 10.11 2.00 -3.69
C TYR A 91 10.33 1.54 -5.14
N HIS A 92 11.57 1.31 -5.55
CA HIS A 92 11.89 0.86 -6.91
C HIS A 92 11.34 -0.54 -7.22
N GLU A 93 11.41 -1.46 -6.26
CA GLU A 93 10.83 -2.81 -6.38
C GLU A 93 9.31 -2.74 -6.58
N LEU A 94 8.60 -1.99 -5.74
CA LEU A 94 7.15 -1.80 -5.85
C LEU A 94 6.76 -1.07 -7.14
N SER A 95 7.49 -0.01 -7.51
CA SER A 95 7.28 0.73 -8.76
C SER A 95 7.40 -0.19 -9.97
N THR A 96 8.43 -1.04 -10.01
CA THR A 96 8.63 -2.02 -11.08
C THR A 96 7.48 -3.03 -11.15
N MET A 97 7.10 -3.61 -10.02
CA MET A 97 6.01 -4.60 -9.96
C MET A 97 4.63 -4.02 -10.27
N THR A 98 4.46 -2.69 -10.16
CA THR A 98 3.22 -1.97 -10.47
C THR A 98 3.27 -1.25 -11.82
N ASN A 99 4.17 -1.69 -12.72
CA ASN A 99 4.35 -1.10 -14.06
C ASN A 99 4.61 0.41 -14.01
N GLY A 100 5.57 0.82 -13.19
CA GLY A 100 5.90 2.22 -12.94
C GLY A 100 4.80 2.97 -12.18
N VAL A 101 4.18 2.32 -11.18
CA VAL A 101 3.08 2.89 -10.37
C VAL A 101 1.87 3.26 -11.21
N THR A 102 1.53 2.44 -12.21
CA THR A 102 0.34 2.67 -13.05
C THR A 102 -0.72 1.58 -12.90
N LYS A 103 -0.35 0.40 -12.41
CA LYS A 103 -1.25 -0.76 -12.31
C LYS A 103 -1.05 -1.57 -11.02
N LEU A 104 -2.16 -1.95 -10.42
CA LEU A 104 -2.23 -2.89 -9.31
C LEU A 104 -3.43 -3.83 -9.52
N GLY A 105 -3.19 -4.97 -10.17
CA GLY A 105 -4.29 -5.82 -10.63
C GLY A 105 -5.21 -5.07 -11.60
N HIS A 106 -6.52 -5.02 -11.31
CA HIS A 106 -7.50 -4.24 -12.07
C HIS A 106 -7.53 -2.75 -11.70
N TYR A 107 -6.81 -2.34 -10.65
CA TYR A 107 -6.74 -0.94 -10.25
C TYR A 107 -5.71 -0.19 -11.09
N SER A 108 -6.07 1.04 -11.45
CA SER A 108 -5.17 2.01 -12.05
C SER A 108 -4.66 2.93 -10.95
N LEU A 109 -3.37 3.25 -11.00
CA LEU A 109 -2.68 4.03 -9.97
C LEU A 109 -2.31 5.41 -10.50
N GLU A 110 -2.29 6.42 -9.63
CA GLU A 110 -1.69 7.71 -9.94
C GLU A 110 -0.17 7.57 -9.87
N LYS A 111 0.50 7.87 -10.98
CA LYS A 111 1.92 7.57 -11.23
C LYS A 111 2.88 8.10 -10.16
N ASN A 112 2.58 9.25 -9.57
CA ASN A 112 3.48 9.93 -8.63
C ASN A 112 3.01 9.81 -7.17
N SER A 113 2.01 8.96 -6.90
CA SER A 113 1.37 8.87 -5.58
C SER A 113 2.01 7.87 -4.64
N LEU A 114 2.83 6.95 -5.15
CA LEU A 114 3.51 5.96 -4.32
C LEU A 114 4.51 6.67 -3.39
N TYR A 115 4.34 6.46 -2.09
CA TYR A 115 5.23 6.99 -1.06
C TYR A 115 5.49 5.92 0.00
N ILE A 116 6.75 5.81 0.41
CA ILE A 116 7.21 4.88 1.44
C ILE A 116 7.93 5.69 2.51
N ASN A 117 7.66 5.43 3.79
CA ASN A 117 8.37 6.09 4.90
C ASN A 117 8.64 5.11 6.03
N GLY A 118 9.85 5.11 6.60
CA GLY A 118 10.29 4.19 7.65
C GLY A 118 10.76 4.89 8.91
#